data_AF-A0A346MV83-F1
#
_entry.id   AF-A0A346MV83-F1
#
_cell.length_a   1.000
_cell.length_b   1.000
_cell.length_c   1.000
_cell.angle_alpha   90.00
_cell.angle_beta   90.00
_cell.angle_gamma   90.00
#
_symmetry.space_group_name_H-M   'P 1'
#
loop_
_entity.id
_entity.type
_entity.pdbx_description
1 polymer ?
#
loop_
_entity_poly.entity_id
_entity_poly.type
_entity_poly.pdbx_seq_one_letter_code
_entity_poly.pdbx_strand_id
1 'polypeptide(L)'
;MPILILTYLIQLGLIVHVLKTGRNTTWVFILLFAPMIGGLAYFIVELLPGLQNSRAAHSARRRMADTVNPHRHLQAATQNLAVADTVQNAMVLADQCLAKGRFAEAKELYERSLKGIHADDPVLLLGLARACFGLGELQQVLDALDRLKEKNPTHRSAEGHLLYARALEGLQRRDEAIHEYETLSAYYPGPEPVCRLGLMLKARGEQARAAALFKRVVDESRVAGKHYNSLNKEWVQLAQRESRG
;
A
#
# COMPACT_ATOMS: atom_id res chain seq x y z
N MET A 1 -6.52 -3.00 46.53
CA MET A 1 -5.84 -4.31 46.76
C MET A 1 -5.20 -4.93 45.51
N PRO A 2 -5.85 -5.02 44.32
CA PRO A 2 -5.22 -5.69 43.16
C PRO A 2 -4.04 -4.93 42.55
N ILE A 3 -4.06 -3.59 42.59
CA ILE A 3 -2.99 -2.73 42.06
C ILE A 3 -1.69 -2.91 42.86
N LEU A 4 -1.79 -3.02 44.19
CA LEU A 4 -0.63 -3.22 45.06
C LEU A 4 0.04 -4.57 44.80
N ILE A 5 -0.75 -5.63 44.62
CA ILE A 5 -0.25 -6.97 44.30
C ILE A 5 0.49 -6.96 42.96
N LEU A 6 -0.04 -6.25 41.95
CA LEU A 6 0.60 -6.11 40.65
C LEU A 6 1.93 -5.34 40.76
N THR A 7 1.98 -4.27 41.56
CA THR A 7 3.22 -3.52 41.82
C THR A 7 4.29 -4.39 42.49
N TYR A 8 3.93 -5.18 43.49
CA TYR A 8 4.87 -6.07 44.18
C TYR A 8 5.36 -7.22 43.27
N LEU A 9 4.51 -7.76 42.40
CA LEU A 9 4.92 -8.77 41.41
C LEU A 9 5.91 -8.21 40.38
N ILE A 10 5.67 -6.99 39.90
CA ILE A 10 6.60 -6.30 38.98
C ILE A 10 7.93 -6.05 39.69
N GLN A 11 7.90 -5.59 40.94
CA GLN A 11 9.10 -5.32 41.74
C GLN A 11 9.91 -6.60 41.99
N LEU A 12 9.24 -7.72 42.34
CA LEU A 12 9.88 -9.01 42.53
C LEU A 12 10.57 -9.49 41.23
N GLY A 13 9.91 -9.31 40.09
CA GLY A 13 10.49 -9.60 38.78
C GLY A 13 11.75 -8.79 38.48
N LEU A 14 11.77 -7.50 38.82
CA LEU A 14 12.93 -6.64 38.63
C LEU A 14 14.11 -7.03 39.54
N ILE A 15 13.84 -7.37 40.80
CA ILE A 15 14.88 -7.83 41.74
C ILE A 15 15.49 -9.15 41.28
N VAL A 16 14.66 -10.12 40.87
CA VAL A 16 15.13 -11.40 40.31
C VAL A 16 15.96 -11.18 39.05
N HIS A 17 15.57 -10.24 38.19
CA HIS A 17 16.31 -9.93 36.97
C HIS A 17 17.69 -9.34 37.27
N VAL A 18 17.82 -8.42 38.24
CA VAL A 18 19.10 -7.84 38.67
C VAL A 18 20.04 -8.93 39.19
N LEU A 19 19.53 -9.83 40.04
CA LEU A 19 20.31 -10.93 40.59
C LEU A 19 20.76 -11.93 39.52
N LYS A 20 19.91 -12.21 38.52
CA LYS A 20 20.22 -13.15 37.44
C LYS A 20 21.15 -12.58 36.37
N THR A 21 21.15 -11.26 36.17
CA THR A 21 22.01 -10.58 35.18
C THR A 21 23.36 -10.14 35.74
N GLY A 22 23.63 -10.38 37.04
CA GLY A 22 24.91 -10.06 37.68
C GLY A 22 25.22 -8.56 37.75
N ARG A 23 24.19 -7.71 37.64
CA ARG A 23 24.32 -6.25 37.63
C ARG A 23 24.53 -5.71 39.04
N ASN A 24 25.01 -4.47 39.15
CA ASN A 24 25.43 -3.84 40.39
C ASN A 24 24.35 -3.97 41.49
N THR A 25 24.71 -4.64 42.59
CA THR A 25 23.83 -4.94 43.73
C THR A 25 23.33 -3.70 44.45
N THR A 26 23.93 -2.53 44.24
CA THR A 26 23.41 -1.24 44.72
C THR A 26 21.97 -0.97 44.26
N TRP A 27 21.56 -1.47 43.09
CA TRP A 27 20.17 -1.32 42.60
C TRP A 27 19.15 -2.09 43.45
N VAL A 28 19.54 -3.21 44.06
CA VAL A 28 18.65 -3.97 44.94
C VAL A 28 18.30 -3.15 46.18
N PHE A 29 19.26 -2.41 46.74
CA PHE A 29 19.02 -1.51 47.88
C PHE A 29 18.10 -0.33 47.50
N ILE A 30 18.30 0.27 46.32
CA ILE A 30 17.45 1.37 45.82
C ILE A 30 16.00 0.88 45.58
N LEU A 31 15.84 -0.33 45.01
CA LEU A 31 14.53 -0.94 44.77
C LEU A 31 13.82 -1.36 46.07
N LEU A 32 14.56 -1.65 47.15
CA LEU A 32 14.00 -2.01 48.45
C LEU A 32 13.46 -0.78 49.19
N PHE A 33 14.24 0.31 49.24
CA PHE A 33 13.90 1.51 50.01
C PHE A 33 12.98 2.50 49.28
N ALA A 34 12.98 2.49 47.94
CA ALA A 34 12.13 3.36 47.14
C ALA A 34 11.46 2.58 45.99
N PRO A 35 10.47 1.71 46.28
CA PRO A 35 9.91 0.75 45.31
C PRO A 35 9.30 1.40 44.06
N MET A 36 8.53 2.49 44.23
CA MET A 36 7.86 3.16 43.11
C MET A 36 8.83 3.97 42.24
N ILE A 37 9.74 4.73 42.86
CA ILE A 37 10.68 5.61 42.16
C ILE A 37 11.86 4.78 41.61
N GLY A 38 12.38 3.84 42.39
CA GLY A 38 13.46 2.94 42.01
C GLY A 38 13.07 2.00 40.87
N GLY A 39 11.82 1.51 40.85
CA GLY A 39 11.30 0.70 39.74
C GLY A 39 11.22 1.49 38.43
N LEU A 40 10.73 2.73 38.48
CA LEU A 40 10.65 3.61 37.32
C LEU A 40 12.05 4.05 36.83
N ALA A 41 12.94 4.41 37.75
CA ALA A 41 14.31 4.78 37.42
C ALA A 41 15.09 3.62 36.80
N TYR A 42 14.96 2.40 37.34
CA TYR A 42 15.58 1.21 36.78
C TYR A 42 15.03 0.89 35.38
N PHE A 43 13.71 0.99 35.20
CA PHE A 43 13.09 0.80 33.88
C PHE A 43 13.65 1.77 32.84
N ILE A 44 13.78 3.06 33.18
CA ILE A 44 14.27 4.11 32.26
C ILE A 44 15.77 3.98 31.99
N VAL A 45 16.58 3.78 33.03
CA VAL A 45 18.04 3.80 32.92
C VAL A 45 18.60 2.48 32.40
N GLU A 46 18.00 1.36 32.78
CA GLU A 46 18.65 0.05 32.63
C GLU A 46 17.88 -0.92 31.70
N LEU A 47 16.55 -0.81 31.62
CA LEU A 47 15.72 -1.67 30.77
C LEU A 47 15.42 -1.04 29.40
N LEU A 48 15.15 0.28 29.37
CA LEU A 48 14.85 1.04 28.15
C LEU A 48 16.00 1.00 27.12
N PRO A 49 17.29 1.20 27.45
CA PRO A 49 18.36 1.15 26.45
C PRO A 49 18.58 -0.26 25.87
N GLY A 50 18.32 -1.32 26.64
CA GLY A 50 18.34 -2.70 26.14
C GLY A 50 17.19 -3.01 25.18
N LEU A 51 16.01 -2.41 25.40
CA LEU A 51 14.86 -2.52 24.51
C LEU A 51 15.04 -1.68 23.24
N GLN A 52 15.65 -0.49 23.34
CA GLN A 52 15.93 0.40 22.20
C GLN A 52 16.84 -0.22 21.14
N ASN A 53 17.72 -1.16 21.52
CA ASN A 53 18.64 -1.82 20.59
C ASN A 53 18.06 -3.12 19.98
N SER A 54 16.79 -3.44 20.24
CA SER A 54 16.12 -4.62 19.68
C SER A 54 15.53 -4.33 18.29
N ARG A 55 15.60 -5.31 17.38
CA ARG A 55 14.99 -5.22 16.03
C ARG A 55 13.48 -4.90 16.08
N ALA A 56 12.79 -5.32 17.15
CA ALA A 56 11.36 -5.04 17.37
C ALA A 56 11.09 -3.57 17.76
N ALA A 57 11.97 -2.93 18.53
CA ALA A 57 11.86 -1.50 18.83
C ALA A 57 12.11 -0.64 17.59
N HIS A 58 13.05 -1.04 16.71
CA HIS A 58 13.28 -0.34 15.45
C HIS A 58 12.07 -0.40 14.50
N SER A 59 11.36 -1.54 14.42
CA SER A 59 10.16 -1.66 13.58
C SER A 59 8.96 -0.93 14.18
N ALA A 60 8.80 -0.95 15.52
CA ALA A 60 7.77 -0.19 16.22
C ALA A 60 7.98 1.34 16.08
N ARG A 61 9.22 1.82 16.18
CA ARG A 61 9.56 3.24 16.02
C ARG A 61 9.32 3.74 14.59
N ARG A 62 9.58 2.93 13.55
CA ARG A 62 9.23 3.29 12.16
C ARG A 62 7.72 3.41 11.97
N ARG A 63 6.96 2.43 12.46
CA ARG A 63 5.48 2.46 12.39
C ARG A 63 4.87 3.64 13.15
N MET A 64 5.46 4.02 14.29
CA MET A 64 5.05 5.22 15.02
C MET A 64 5.50 6.53 14.34
N ALA A 65 6.67 6.55 13.68
CA ALA A 65 7.12 7.71 12.92
C ALA A 65 6.20 8.00 11.72
N ASP A 66 5.72 6.96 11.04
CA ASP A 66 4.81 7.09 9.89
C ASP A 66 3.40 7.59 10.29
N THR A 67 2.98 7.33 11.53
CA THR A 67 1.71 7.83 12.08
C THR A 67 1.82 9.25 12.63
N VAL A 68 2.98 9.68 13.13
CA VAL A 68 3.20 11.03 13.67
C VAL A 68 3.42 12.08 12.56
N ASN A 69 3.98 11.71 11.41
CA ASN A 69 4.03 12.61 10.25
C ASN A 69 3.75 11.88 8.92
N PRO A 70 2.46 11.72 8.57
CA PRO A 70 2.04 11.14 7.30
C PRO A 70 2.53 11.90 6.07
N HIS A 71 3.01 13.15 6.23
CA HIS A 71 3.48 14.03 5.16
C HIS A 71 5.01 14.07 5.02
N ARG A 72 5.77 13.36 5.86
CA ARG A 72 7.24 13.44 5.86
C ARG A 72 7.85 13.09 4.50
N HIS A 73 7.35 12.05 3.84
CA HIS A 73 7.84 11.64 2.52
C HIS A 73 7.54 12.68 1.43
N LEU A 74 6.35 13.28 1.47
CA LEU A 74 5.94 14.34 0.56
C LEU A 74 6.78 15.61 0.77
N GLN A 75 7.02 16.00 2.02
CA GLN A 75 7.88 17.13 2.36
C GLN A 75 9.32 16.89 1.91
N ALA A 76 9.87 15.69 2.15
CA ALA A 76 11.21 15.34 1.70
C ALA A 76 11.33 15.36 0.18
N ALA A 77 10.34 14.80 -0.55
CA ALA A 77 10.33 14.83 -2.01
C ALA A 77 10.23 16.28 -2.54
N THR A 78 9.43 17.14 -1.89
CA THR A 78 9.31 18.56 -2.25
C THR A 78 10.63 19.29 -2.06
N GLN A 79 11.31 19.06 -0.92
CA GLN A 79 12.61 19.66 -0.63
C GLN A 79 13.67 19.19 -1.63
N ASN A 80 13.71 17.89 -1.95
CA ASN A 80 14.67 17.35 -2.92
C ASN A 80 14.48 17.95 -4.31
N LEU A 81 13.22 18.14 -4.75
CA LEU A 81 12.93 18.80 -6.02
C LEU A 81 13.35 20.27 -6.01
N ALA A 82 13.14 20.97 -4.89
CA ALA A 82 13.56 22.36 -4.74
C ALA A 82 15.10 22.52 -4.74
N VAL A 83 15.84 21.53 -4.21
CA VAL A 83 17.30 21.51 -4.23
C VAL A 83 17.84 21.17 -5.62
N ALA A 84 17.19 20.22 -6.31
CA ALA A 84 17.58 19.80 -7.65
C ALA A 84 16.36 19.48 -8.51
N ASP A 85 16.06 20.34 -9.48
CA ASP A 85 14.96 20.18 -10.43
C ASP A 85 15.32 19.17 -11.53
N THR A 86 15.25 17.88 -11.16
CA THR A 86 15.51 16.75 -12.05
C THR A 86 14.23 15.95 -12.27
N VAL A 87 14.13 15.30 -13.43
CA VAL A 87 13.00 14.42 -13.77
C VAL A 87 12.80 13.33 -12.72
N GLN A 88 13.88 12.75 -12.19
CA GLN A 88 13.79 11.75 -11.14
C GLN A 88 13.17 12.31 -9.85
N ASN A 89 13.58 13.50 -9.41
CA ASN A 89 13.01 14.13 -8.21
C ASN A 89 11.55 14.51 -8.44
N ALA A 90 11.20 14.98 -9.64
CA ALA A 90 9.84 15.34 -10.00
C ALA A 90 8.92 14.11 -9.98
N MET A 91 9.39 12.98 -10.52
CA MET A 91 8.69 11.71 -10.50
C MET A 91 8.46 11.20 -9.08
N VAL A 92 9.48 11.25 -8.21
CA VAL A 92 9.33 10.84 -6.80
C VAL A 92 8.28 11.70 -6.09
N LEU A 93 8.28 13.02 -6.32
CA LEU A 93 7.24 13.90 -5.78
C LEU A 93 5.86 13.56 -6.34
N ALA A 94 5.76 13.31 -7.64
CA ALA A 94 4.51 12.94 -8.31
C ALA A 94 3.92 11.64 -7.74
N ASP A 95 4.75 10.62 -7.50
CA ASP A 95 4.32 9.36 -6.87
C ASP A 95 3.82 9.58 -5.44
N GLN A 96 4.46 10.47 -4.66
CA GLN A 96 3.95 10.84 -3.34
C GLN A 96 2.62 11.59 -3.44
N CYS A 97 2.45 12.44 -4.45
CA CYS A 97 1.18 13.12 -4.72
C CYS A 97 0.08 12.11 -5.08
N LEU A 98 0.36 11.13 -5.95
CA LEU A 98 -0.58 10.04 -6.28
C LEU A 98 -1.01 9.26 -5.01
N ALA A 99 -0.05 8.86 -4.18
CA ALA A 99 -0.33 8.12 -2.95
C ALA A 99 -1.18 8.90 -1.93
N LYS A 100 -1.20 10.24 -2.03
CA LYS A 100 -2.00 11.13 -1.19
C LYS A 100 -3.27 11.63 -1.86
N GLY A 101 -3.59 11.16 -3.07
CA GLY A 101 -4.76 11.60 -3.83
C GLY A 101 -4.65 13.03 -4.40
N ARG A 102 -3.45 13.62 -4.42
CA ARG A 102 -3.16 14.94 -5.02
C ARG A 102 -2.94 14.77 -6.52
N PHE A 103 -3.97 14.30 -7.22
CA PHE A 103 -3.84 13.87 -8.62
C PHE A 103 -3.50 15.01 -9.60
N ALA A 104 -4.05 16.20 -9.39
CA ALA A 104 -3.76 17.38 -10.23
C ALA A 104 -2.26 17.77 -10.18
N GLU A 105 -1.67 17.79 -8.99
CA GLU A 105 -0.26 18.11 -8.83
C GLU A 105 0.65 17.01 -9.39
N ALA A 106 0.25 15.74 -9.22
CA ALA A 106 0.97 14.63 -9.83
C ALA A 106 0.96 14.74 -11.36
N LYS A 107 -0.20 15.04 -11.95
CA LYS A 107 -0.37 15.24 -13.40
C LYS A 107 0.58 16.33 -13.91
N GLU A 108 0.58 17.50 -13.28
CA GLU A 108 1.43 18.63 -13.69
C GLU A 108 2.93 18.29 -13.61
N LEU A 109 3.34 17.53 -12.58
CA LEU A 109 4.72 17.05 -12.44
C LEU A 109 5.10 16.06 -13.55
N TYR A 110 4.24 15.10 -13.89
CA TYR A 110 4.50 14.17 -15.00
C TYR A 110 4.52 14.90 -16.36
N GLU A 111 3.56 15.79 -16.62
CA GLU A 111 3.50 16.56 -17.88
C GLU A 111 4.72 17.44 -18.09
N ARG A 112 5.23 18.10 -17.03
CA ARG A 112 6.48 18.88 -17.15
C ARG A 112 7.67 17.97 -17.48
N SER A 113 7.66 16.75 -16.95
CA SER A 113 8.77 15.79 -17.05
C SER A 113 8.78 15.08 -18.41
N LEU A 114 7.64 14.99 -19.09
CA LEU A 114 7.47 14.40 -20.44
C LEU A 114 7.94 15.36 -21.55
N LYS A 115 9.17 15.87 -21.45
CA LYS A 115 9.78 16.78 -22.42
C LYS A 115 11.17 16.33 -22.85
N GLY A 116 11.59 16.77 -24.04
CA GLY A 116 12.92 16.49 -24.56
C GLY A 116 13.21 14.98 -24.64
N ILE A 117 14.30 14.54 -24.02
CA ILE A 117 14.73 13.14 -24.02
C ILE A 117 13.77 12.19 -23.28
N HIS A 118 12.90 12.73 -22.41
CA HIS A 118 11.94 11.94 -21.61
C HIS A 118 10.52 12.01 -22.16
N ALA A 119 10.32 12.57 -23.36
CA ALA A 119 8.99 12.80 -23.92
C ALA A 119 8.14 11.52 -24.02
N ASP A 120 8.77 10.38 -24.29
CA ASP A 120 8.12 9.07 -24.44
C ASP A 120 8.54 8.08 -23.35
N ASP A 121 9.01 8.56 -22.19
CA ASP A 121 9.43 7.69 -21.09
C ASP A 121 8.24 6.86 -20.56
N PRO A 122 8.34 5.52 -20.52
CA PRO A 122 7.22 4.66 -20.17
C PRO A 122 6.78 4.80 -18.71
N VAL A 123 7.70 5.13 -17.78
CA VAL A 123 7.37 5.30 -16.37
C VAL A 123 6.60 6.61 -16.17
N LEU A 124 7.03 7.68 -16.82
CA LEU A 124 6.34 8.97 -16.78
C LEU A 124 4.96 8.91 -17.43
N LEU A 125 4.82 8.24 -18.58
CA LEU A 125 3.52 8.07 -19.26
C LEU A 125 2.54 7.23 -18.42
N LEU A 126 3.01 6.15 -17.78
CA LEU A 126 2.17 5.37 -16.86
C LEU A 126 1.77 6.19 -15.63
N GLY A 127 2.70 6.98 -15.07
CA GLY A 127 2.42 7.90 -13.96
C GLY A 127 1.37 8.96 -14.32
N LEU A 128 1.50 9.56 -15.51
CA LEU A 128 0.51 10.49 -16.05
C LEU A 128 -0.87 9.84 -16.17
N ALA A 129 -0.94 8.64 -16.75
CA ALA A 129 -2.19 7.90 -16.88
C ALA A 129 -2.86 7.64 -15.51
N ARG A 130 -2.06 7.27 -14.48
CA ARG A 130 -2.56 7.08 -13.09
C ARG A 130 -3.12 8.38 -12.51
N ALA A 131 -2.46 9.51 -12.76
CA ALA A 131 -2.92 10.83 -12.32
C ALA A 131 -4.23 11.24 -13.01
N CYS A 132 -4.30 11.14 -14.33
CA CYS A 132 -5.52 11.44 -15.12
C CYS A 132 -6.69 10.55 -14.69
N PHE A 133 -6.43 9.26 -14.41
CA PHE A 133 -7.47 8.35 -13.94
C PHE A 133 -8.03 8.78 -12.58
N GLY A 134 -7.17 9.20 -11.65
CA GLY A 134 -7.58 9.74 -10.35
C GLY A 134 -8.40 11.03 -10.45
N LEU A 135 -8.22 11.81 -11.52
CA LEU A 135 -9.02 12.99 -11.85
C LEU A 135 -10.32 12.68 -12.61
N GLY A 136 -10.53 11.42 -13.03
CA GLY A 136 -11.66 11.04 -13.88
C GLY A 136 -11.52 11.49 -15.34
N GLU A 137 -10.33 11.91 -15.78
CA GLU A 137 -10.04 12.34 -17.14
C GLU A 137 -9.78 11.13 -18.05
N LEU A 138 -10.79 10.27 -18.22
CA LEU A 138 -10.65 8.94 -18.81
C LEU A 138 -10.09 8.95 -20.24
N GLN A 139 -10.43 9.95 -21.05
CA GLN A 139 -9.88 10.05 -22.41
C GLN A 139 -8.36 10.27 -22.38
N GLN A 140 -7.87 11.12 -21.48
CA GLN A 140 -6.44 11.39 -21.33
C GLN A 140 -5.67 10.16 -20.83
N VAL A 141 -6.33 9.29 -20.06
CA VAL A 141 -5.77 7.98 -19.66
C VAL A 141 -5.51 7.11 -20.89
N LEU A 142 -6.48 7.03 -21.81
CA LEU A 142 -6.32 6.27 -23.04
C LEU A 142 -5.21 6.87 -23.90
N ASP A 143 -5.22 8.19 -24.11
CA ASP A 143 -4.23 8.88 -24.94
C ASP A 143 -2.79 8.63 -24.43
N ALA A 144 -2.57 8.71 -23.11
CA ALA A 144 -1.27 8.46 -22.49
C ALA A 144 -0.83 6.99 -22.63
N LEU A 145 -1.74 6.04 -22.45
CA LEU A 145 -1.44 4.60 -22.53
C LEU A 145 -1.30 4.11 -23.96
N ASP A 146 -2.02 4.69 -24.92
CA ASP A 146 -1.84 4.42 -26.35
C ASP A 146 -0.48 4.94 -26.82
N ARG A 147 -0.10 6.15 -26.40
CA ARG A 147 1.26 6.67 -26.65
C ARG A 147 2.33 5.77 -26.02
N LEU A 148 2.12 5.28 -24.80
CA LEU A 148 3.03 4.35 -24.14
C LEU A 148 3.17 3.06 -24.95
N LYS A 149 2.06 2.46 -25.40
CA LYS A 149 2.03 1.24 -26.21
C LYS A 149 2.71 1.44 -27.57
N GLU A 150 2.49 2.57 -28.23
CA GLU A 150 3.08 2.90 -29.53
C GLU A 150 4.59 3.11 -29.44
N LYS A 151 5.05 3.90 -28.46
CA LYS A 151 6.46 4.29 -28.35
C LYS A 151 7.31 3.29 -27.58
N ASN A 152 6.70 2.45 -26.75
CA ASN A 152 7.38 1.46 -25.92
C ASN A 152 6.74 0.05 -26.06
N PRO A 153 6.74 -0.55 -27.26
CA PRO A 153 6.02 -1.82 -27.51
C PRO A 153 6.55 -3.01 -26.71
N THR A 154 7.78 -2.94 -26.20
CA THR A 154 8.38 -3.96 -25.33
C THR A 154 8.02 -3.75 -23.86
N HIS A 155 7.52 -2.57 -23.47
CA HIS A 155 7.12 -2.27 -22.11
C HIS A 155 5.73 -2.88 -21.84
N ARG A 156 5.69 -3.88 -20.96
CA ARG A 156 4.45 -4.53 -20.55
C ARG A 156 4.14 -4.16 -19.10
N SER A 157 3.01 -3.48 -18.89
CA SER A 157 2.50 -3.17 -17.57
C SER A 157 1.11 -3.76 -17.38
N ALA A 158 0.99 -4.74 -16.47
CA ALA A 158 -0.30 -5.32 -16.11
C ALA A 158 -1.23 -4.26 -15.48
N GLU A 159 -0.68 -3.38 -14.66
CA GLU A 159 -1.39 -2.23 -14.08
C GLU A 159 -1.86 -1.26 -15.17
N GLY A 160 -0.97 -0.91 -16.12
CA GLY A 160 -1.31 -0.03 -17.24
C GLY A 160 -2.45 -0.60 -18.10
N HIS A 161 -2.41 -1.89 -18.41
CA HIS A 161 -3.49 -2.53 -19.16
C HIS A 161 -4.81 -2.57 -18.37
N LEU A 162 -4.78 -2.88 -17.07
CA LEU A 162 -6.00 -2.76 -16.24
C LEU A 162 -6.54 -1.32 -16.22
N LEU A 163 -5.67 -0.33 -16.13
CA LEU A 163 -6.07 1.07 -16.16
C LEU A 163 -6.74 1.46 -17.49
N TYR A 164 -6.22 0.96 -18.61
CA TYR A 164 -6.79 1.14 -19.94
C TYR A 164 -8.20 0.53 -20.03
N ALA A 165 -8.38 -0.72 -19.60
CA ALA A 165 -9.69 -1.38 -19.59
C ALA A 165 -10.72 -0.65 -18.71
N ARG A 166 -10.30 -0.15 -17.54
CA ARG A 166 -11.14 0.66 -16.64
C ARG A 166 -11.53 2.01 -17.24
N ALA A 167 -10.63 2.65 -17.99
CA ALA A 167 -10.93 3.88 -18.70
C ALA A 167 -11.95 3.66 -19.83
N LEU A 168 -11.79 2.58 -20.61
CA LEU A 168 -12.78 2.18 -21.63
C LEU A 168 -14.16 1.91 -21.02
N GLU A 169 -14.19 1.19 -19.89
CA GLU A 169 -15.42 0.93 -19.12
C GLU A 169 -16.11 2.24 -18.71
N GLY A 170 -15.36 3.18 -18.12
CA GLY A 170 -15.92 4.45 -17.67
C GLY A 170 -16.41 5.33 -18.83
N LEU A 171 -15.77 5.24 -20.00
CA LEU A 171 -16.21 5.90 -21.25
C LEU A 171 -17.37 5.17 -21.96
N GLN A 172 -17.92 4.11 -21.36
CA GLN A 172 -18.98 3.29 -21.94
C GLN A 172 -18.60 2.61 -23.28
N ARG A 173 -17.30 2.46 -23.58
CA ARG A 173 -16.78 1.68 -24.72
C ARG A 173 -16.78 0.19 -24.38
N ARG A 174 -17.99 -0.35 -24.17
CA ARG A 174 -18.22 -1.66 -23.54
C ARG A 174 -17.57 -2.83 -24.27
N ASP A 175 -17.68 -2.88 -25.60
CA ASP A 175 -17.11 -3.98 -26.39
C ASP A 175 -15.59 -4.05 -26.27
N GLU A 176 -14.93 -2.89 -26.34
CA GLU A 176 -13.48 -2.79 -26.19
C GLU A 176 -13.06 -3.13 -24.75
N ALA A 177 -13.76 -2.61 -23.75
CA ALA A 177 -13.47 -2.94 -22.35
C ALA A 177 -13.59 -4.45 -22.08
N ILE A 178 -14.60 -5.12 -22.64
CA ILE A 178 -14.77 -6.57 -22.53
C ILE A 178 -13.57 -7.30 -23.15
N HIS A 179 -13.16 -6.92 -24.35
CA HIS A 179 -12.01 -7.52 -25.02
C HIS A 179 -10.72 -7.41 -24.19
N GLU A 180 -10.46 -6.23 -23.62
CA GLU A 180 -9.28 -6.02 -22.78
C GLU A 180 -9.39 -6.79 -21.46
N TYR A 181 -10.56 -6.87 -20.84
CA TYR A 181 -10.76 -7.67 -19.64
C TYR A 181 -10.64 -9.18 -19.88
N GLU A 182 -11.07 -9.68 -21.04
CA GLU A 182 -10.85 -11.07 -21.45
C GLU A 182 -9.34 -11.36 -21.51
N THR A 183 -8.56 -10.48 -22.13
CA THR A 183 -7.09 -10.60 -22.18
C THR A 183 -6.47 -10.54 -20.78
N LEU A 184 -6.88 -9.58 -19.94
CA LEU A 184 -6.39 -9.44 -18.56
C LEU A 184 -6.71 -10.65 -17.69
N SER A 185 -7.86 -11.29 -17.89
CA SER A 185 -8.30 -12.47 -17.11
C SER A 185 -7.36 -13.67 -17.21
N ALA A 186 -6.50 -13.70 -18.23
CA ALA A 186 -5.53 -14.76 -18.47
C ALA A 186 -4.23 -14.58 -17.67
N TYR A 187 -3.82 -13.35 -17.37
CA TYR A 187 -2.46 -13.10 -16.82
C TYR A 187 -2.39 -12.09 -15.67
N TYR A 188 -3.41 -11.27 -15.44
CA TYR A 188 -3.36 -10.25 -14.39
C TYR A 188 -3.36 -10.90 -13.00
N PRO A 189 -2.46 -10.50 -12.10
CA PRO A 189 -2.40 -11.05 -10.74
C PRO A 189 -3.50 -10.45 -9.86
N GLY A 190 -4.70 -11.00 -9.94
CA GLY A 190 -5.81 -10.61 -9.05
C GLY A 190 -7.20 -10.87 -9.66
N PRO A 191 -8.25 -10.84 -8.83
CA PRO A 191 -9.60 -11.16 -9.27
C PRO A 191 -10.34 -9.99 -9.92
N GLU A 192 -9.80 -8.76 -9.87
CA GLU A 192 -10.48 -7.56 -10.38
C GLU A 192 -10.91 -7.69 -11.85
N PRO A 193 -10.02 -8.03 -12.81
CA PRO A 193 -10.42 -8.09 -14.22
C PRO A 193 -11.48 -9.16 -14.47
N VAL A 194 -11.36 -10.31 -13.80
CA VAL A 194 -12.30 -11.44 -13.91
C VAL A 194 -13.68 -11.02 -13.39
N CYS A 195 -13.74 -10.31 -12.26
CA CYS A 195 -14.98 -9.83 -11.70
C CYS A 195 -15.64 -8.75 -12.57
N ARG A 196 -14.87 -7.78 -13.07
CA ARG A 196 -15.37 -6.73 -13.97
C ARG A 196 -15.91 -7.32 -15.27
N LEU A 197 -15.19 -8.27 -15.87
CA LEU A 197 -15.66 -9.03 -17.02
C LEU A 197 -16.98 -9.74 -16.71
N GLY A 198 -17.07 -10.43 -15.57
CA GLY A 198 -18.30 -11.10 -15.13
C GLY A 198 -19.48 -10.14 -15.02
N LEU A 199 -19.29 -8.96 -14.44
CA LEU A 199 -20.33 -7.92 -14.34
C LEU A 199 -20.77 -7.42 -15.73
N MET A 200 -19.83 -7.19 -16.64
CA MET A 200 -20.13 -6.75 -18.01
C MET A 200 -20.89 -7.82 -18.80
N LEU A 201 -20.47 -9.08 -18.74
CA LEU A 201 -21.16 -10.20 -19.40
C LEU A 201 -22.56 -10.41 -18.83
N LYS A 202 -22.72 -10.29 -17.50
CA LYS A 202 -24.02 -10.32 -16.84
C LYS A 202 -24.95 -9.23 -17.38
N ALA A 203 -24.45 -8.01 -17.54
CA ALA A 203 -25.21 -6.89 -18.10
C ALA A 203 -25.60 -7.09 -19.59
N ARG A 204 -24.83 -7.89 -20.35
CA ARG A 204 -25.18 -8.31 -21.72
C ARG A 204 -26.18 -9.47 -21.80
N GLY A 205 -26.55 -10.05 -20.65
CA GLY A 205 -27.43 -11.22 -20.58
C GLY A 205 -26.71 -12.57 -20.64
N GLU A 206 -25.38 -12.59 -20.67
CA GLU A 206 -24.56 -13.81 -20.72
C GLU A 206 -24.35 -14.41 -19.32
N GLN A 207 -25.46 -14.73 -18.64
CA GLN A 207 -25.50 -15.14 -17.23
C GLN A 207 -24.60 -16.35 -16.94
N ALA A 208 -24.64 -17.37 -17.80
CA ALA A 208 -23.87 -18.61 -17.61
C ALA A 208 -22.35 -18.35 -17.62
N ARG A 209 -21.87 -17.50 -18.55
CA ARG A 209 -20.45 -17.13 -18.62
C ARG A 209 -20.04 -16.28 -17.42
N ALA A 210 -20.86 -15.31 -17.04
CA ALA A 210 -20.62 -14.49 -15.85
C ALA A 210 -20.52 -15.32 -14.57
N ALA A 211 -21.47 -16.24 -14.36
CA ALA A 211 -21.48 -17.13 -13.19
C ALA A 211 -20.23 -18.02 -13.13
N ALA A 212 -19.75 -18.53 -14.28
CA ALA A 212 -18.52 -19.31 -14.34
C ALA A 212 -17.28 -18.50 -13.90
N LEU A 213 -17.20 -17.22 -14.31
CA LEU A 213 -16.11 -16.32 -13.91
C LEU A 213 -16.13 -16.03 -12.40
N PHE A 214 -17.30 -15.72 -11.84
CA PHE A 214 -17.42 -15.48 -10.39
C PHE A 214 -17.09 -16.74 -9.58
N LYS A 215 -17.55 -17.91 -10.03
CA LYS A 215 -17.20 -19.19 -9.41
C LYS A 215 -15.70 -19.43 -9.42
N ARG A 216 -15.02 -19.18 -10.55
CA ARG A 216 -13.55 -19.28 -10.66
C ARG A 216 -12.85 -18.44 -9.58
N VAL A 217 -13.25 -17.18 -9.42
CA VAL A 217 -12.67 -16.29 -8.38
C VAL A 217 -12.91 -16.84 -6.97
N VAL A 218 -14.11 -17.37 -6.70
CA VAL A 218 -14.42 -17.98 -5.39
C VAL A 218 -13.53 -19.21 -5.15
N ASP A 219 -13.35 -20.07 -6.13
CA ASP A 219 -12.51 -21.26 -6.00
C ASP A 219 -11.03 -20.91 -5.82
N GLU A 220 -10.50 -19.95 -6.60
CA GLU A 220 -9.14 -19.41 -6.42
C GLU A 220 -8.93 -18.80 -5.03
N SER A 221 -9.93 -18.06 -4.50
CA SER A 221 -9.88 -17.45 -3.17
C SER A 221 -9.77 -18.47 -2.03
N ARG A 222 -10.32 -19.68 -2.21
CA ARG A 222 -10.24 -20.77 -1.23
C ARG A 222 -8.83 -21.36 -1.18
N VAL A 223 -8.19 -21.50 -2.34
CA VAL A 223 -6.84 -22.08 -2.46
C VAL A 223 -5.76 -21.08 -2.02
N ALA A 224 -5.87 -19.81 -2.42
CA ALA A 224 -4.84 -18.79 -2.18
C ALA A 224 -4.70 -18.36 -0.71
N GLY A 225 -5.70 -18.63 0.13
CA GLY A 225 -5.64 -18.44 1.58
C GLY A 225 -5.83 -16.99 2.06
N LYS A 226 -5.55 -16.77 3.35
CA LYS A 226 -5.97 -15.56 4.09
C LYS A 226 -5.34 -14.26 3.57
N HIS A 227 -4.07 -14.29 3.17
CA HIS A 227 -3.37 -13.08 2.71
C HIS A 227 -3.98 -12.54 1.41
N TYR A 228 -4.18 -13.41 0.41
CA TYR A 228 -4.84 -13.08 -0.84
C TYR A 228 -6.25 -12.50 -0.63
N ASN A 229 -7.03 -13.15 0.24
CA ASN A 229 -8.40 -12.71 0.56
C ASN A 229 -8.44 -11.36 1.28
N SER A 230 -7.41 -11.05 2.09
CA SER A 230 -7.30 -9.75 2.74
C SER A 230 -6.97 -8.63 1.76
N LEU A 231 -6.13 -8.90 0.75
CA LEU A 231 -5.76 -7.91 -0.27
C LEU A 231 -6.90 -7.66 -1.27
N ASN A 232 -7.62 -8.73 -1.65
CA ASN A 232 -8.67 -8.68 -2.67
C ASN A 232 -10.09 -8.76 -2.08
N LYS A 233 -10.27 -8.31 -0.84
CA LYS A 233 -11.50 -8.51 -0.06
C LYS A 233 -12.76 -8.07 -0.82
N GLU A 234 -12.72 -6.88 -1.42
CA GLU A 234 -13.85 -6.31 -2.15
C GLU A 234 -14.31 -7.21 -3.31
N TRP A 235 -13.36 -7.62 -4.16
CA TRP A 235 -13.61 -8.44 -5.34
C TRP A 235 -14.02 -9.87 -5.00
N VAL A 236 -13.40 -10.48 -3.98
CA VAL A 236 -13.79 -11.80 -3.51
C VAL A 236 -15.22 -11.78 -2.94
N GLN A 237 -15.57 -10.75 -2.18
CA GLN A 237 -16.93 -10.59 -1.66
C GLN A 237 -17.96 -10.30 -2.76
N LEU A 238 -17.58 -9.55 -3.80
CA LEU A 238 -18.42 -9.38 -4.99
C LEU A 238 -18.67 -10.73 -5.67
N ALA A 239 -17.62 -11.48 -5.98
CA ALA A 239 -17.76 -12.79 -6.63
C ALA A 239 -18.59 -13.79 -5.80
N GLN A 240 -18.44 -13.78 -4.47
CA GLN A 240 -19.27 -14.62 -3.58
C GLN A 240 -20.75 -14.24 -3.60
N ARG A 241 -21.08 -12.95 -3.74
CA ARG A 241 -22.47 -12.48 -3.84
C ARG A 241 -23.05 -12.86 -5.20
N GLU A 242 -22.32 -12.58 -6.27
CA GLU A 242 -22.74 -12.85 -7.64
C GLU A 242 -22.82 -14.35 -7.97
N SER A 243 -22.02 -15.19 -7.32
CA SER A 243 -22.08 -16.66 -7.51
C SER A 243 -23.27 -17.32 -6.78
N ARG A 244 -23.99 -16.61 -5.91
CA ARG A 244 -25.12 -17.14 -5.13
C ARG A 244 -26.49 -16.72 -5.66
N GLY A 245 -26.55 -15.65 -6.45
CA GLY A 245 -27.76 -15.15 -7.09
C GLY A 245 -27.92 -15.71 -8.49
#